data_AF-A0A8C3HUM6-F1
#
_entry.id   AF-A0A8C3HUM6-F1
#
_cell.length_a   1.000
_cell.length_b   1.000
_cell.length_c   1.000
_cell.angle_alpha   90.00
_cell.angle_beta   90.00
_cell.angle_gamma   90.00
#
_symmetry.space_group_name_H-M   'P 1'
#
loop_
_entity.id
_entity.type
_entity.pdbx_description
1 polymer ?
#
loop_
_entity_poly.entity_id
_entity_poly.type
_entity_poly.pdbx_seq_one_letter_code
_entity_poly.pdbx_strand_id
1 'polypeptide(L)'
;MPSVDSVKVAVRVRPFSQREKDAGSRCVISMNSSSTSIYDPKNPGHMKTFTFDLAYWSHSGFLKDKDGMLVSAGSNSRYAGQVKCIQRAI
;
A
#
# COMPACT_ATOMS: atom_id res chain seq x y z
N MET A 1 -27.62 1.64 -4.91
CA MET A 1 -27.35 1.98 -3.51
C MET A 1 -26.76 0.73 -2.87
N PRO A 2 -25.52 0.76 -2.34
CA PRO A 2 -25.00 -0.41 -1.62
C PRO A 2 -25.88 -0.63 -0.38
N SER A 3 -26.28 -1.87 -0.12
CA SER A 3 -27.06 -2.20 1.08
C SER A 3 -26.21 -1.96 2.33
N VAL A 4 -26.86 -1.60 3.42
CA VAL A 4 -26.25 -1.24 4.71
C VAL A 4 -25.44 -2.37 5.37
N ASP A 5 -25.42 -3.57 4.77
CA ASP A 5 -24.71 -4.77 5.25
C ASP A 5 -23.56 -5.24 4.34
N SER A 6 -23.14 -4.45 3.35
CA SER A 6 -22.02 -4.85 2.48
C SER A 6 -20.67 -4.70 3.17
N VAL A 7 -19.92 -5.79 3.32
CA VAL A 7 -18.53 -5.76 3.82
C VAL A 7 -17.65 -5.03 2.81
N LYS A 8 -16.92 -4.00 3.26
CA LYS A 8 -15.85 -3.37 2.49
C LYS A 8 -14.50 -3.90 2.93
N VAL A 9 -13.63 -4.19 1.98
CA VAL A 9 -12.29 -4.70 2.22
C VAL A 9 -11.26 -3.66 1.78
N ALA A 10 -10.38 -3.31 2.71
CA ALA A 10 -9.26 -2.41 2.48
C ALA A 10 -7.92 -3.11 2.71
N VAL A 11 -6.95 -2.87 1.83
CA VAL A 11 -5.57 -3.35 1.97
C VAL A 11 -4.57 -2.20 1.97
N ARG A 12 -3.46 -2.36 2.69
CA ARG A 12 -2.41 -1.36 2.80
C ARG A 12 -1.02 -1.99 2.72
N VAL A 13 -0.18 -1.50 1.81
CA VAL A 13 1.23 -1.91 1.72
C VAL A 13 2.09 -0.93 2.51
N ARG A 14 2.69 -1.41 3.60
CA ARG A 14 3.57 -0.60 4.46
C ARG A 14 4.98 -0.42 3.86
N PRO A 15 5.74 0.61 4.29
CA PRO A 15 7.18 0.66 4.04
C PRO A 15 7.91 -0.55 4.66
N PHE A 16 9.12 -0.81 4.16
CA PHE A 16 10.03 -1.75 4.80
C PHE A 16 10.43 -1.30 6.21
N SER A 17 10.42 -2.27 7.13
CA SER A 17 11.08 -2.19 8.43
C SER A 17 12.61 -2.14 8.25
N GLN A 18 13.32 -1.74 9.30
CA GLN A 18 14.78 -1.67 9.26
C GLN A 18 15.39 -3.03 8.90
N ARG A 19 14.91 -4.11 9.53
CA ARG A 19 15.34 -5.48 9.26
C ARG A 19 15.22 -5.88 7.78
N GLU A 20 14.10 -5.54 7.13
CA GLU A 20 13.89 -5.86 5.72
C GLU A 20 14.85 -5.09 4.80
N LYS A 21 15.16 -3.84 5.15
CA LYS A 21 16.17 -3.02 4.44
C LYS A 21 17.57 -3.60 4.62
N ASP A 22 17.94 -3.94 5.85
CA ASP A 22 19.27 -4.49 6.18
C ASP A 22 19.52 -5.82 5.48
N ALA A 23 18.46 -6.62 5.27
CA ALA A 23 18.52 -7.87 4.54
C ALA A 23 18.49 -7.70 3.00
N GLY A 24 18.39 -6.48 2.47
CA GLY A 24 18.29 -6.23 1.03
C GLY A 24 17.00 -6.79 0.40
N SER A 25 15.91 -6.82 1.17
CA SER A 25 14.63 -7.38 0.70
C SER A 25 14.05 -6.60 -0.46
N ARG A 26 13.40 -7.29 -1.40
CA ARG A 26 12.75 -6.68 -2.56
C ARG A 26 11.24 -6.59 -2.36
N CYS A 27 10.62 -5.52 -2.84
CA CYS A 27 9.19 -5.36 -2.74
C CYS A 27 8.51 -6.26 -3.75
N VAL A 28 7.66 -7.16 -3.27
CA VAL A 28 6.97 -8.14 -4.11
C VAL A 28 5.56 -7.72 -4.51
N ILE A 29 5.11 -6.56 -4.06
CA ILE A 29 3.75 -6.06 -4.27
C ILE A 29 3.77 -4.90 -5.26
N SER A 30 2.85 -4.96 -6.22
CA SER A 30 2.49 -3.83 -7.07
C SER A 30 1.03 -3.47 -6.84
N MET A 31 0.70 -2.19 -6.94
CA MET A 31 -0.68 -1.71 -6.85
C MET A 31 -0.98 -0.78 -8.02
N ASN A 32 -2.15 -0.96 -8.61
CA ASN A 32 -2.73 -0.05 -9.59
C ASN A 32 -4.21 0.17 -9.25
N SER A 33 -4.56 1.39 -8.85
CA SER A 33 -5.91 1.72 -8.38
C SER A 33 -6.37 0.78 -7.27
N SER A 34 -7.43 -0.01 -7.48
CA SER A 34 -7.97 -1.03 -6.58
C SER A 34 -7.34 -2.42 -6.73
N SER A 35 -6.52 -2.64 -7.75
CA SER A 35 -5.87 -3.92 -8.03
C SER A 35 -4.50 -3.99 -7.37
N THR A 36 -4.26 -5.08 -6.65
CA THR A 36 -3.01 -5.40 -5.96
C THR A 36 -2.47 -6.71 -6.49
N SER A 37 -1.22 -6.71 -6.96
CA SER A 37 -0.56 -7.89 -7.49
C SER A 37 0.63 -8.29 -6.63
N ILE A 38 0.79 -9.59 -6.37
CA ILE A 38 1.92 -10.18 -5.62
C ILE A 38 2.74 -11.12 -6.51
N TYR A 39 4.02 -10.82 -6.65
CA TYR A 39 4.96 -11.60 -7.47
C TYR A 39 5.68 -12.62 -6.59
N ASP A 40 5.90 -13.82 -7.13
CA ASP A 40 6.74 -14.82 -6.49
C ASP A 40 8.22 -14.58 -6.84
N PRO A 41 9.09 -14.24 -5.86
CA PRO A 41 10.53 -14.12 -6.05
C PRO A 41 11.20 -15.30 -6.73
N LYS A 42 10.67 -16.51 -6.51
CA LYS A 42 11.22 -17.78 -7.01
C LYS A 42 10.61 -18.18 -8.36
N ASN A 43 9.43 -17.66 -8.68
CA ASN A 43 8.74 -17.95 -9.93
C ASN A 43 8.14 -16.66 -10.54
N PRO A 44 8.94 -15.87 -11.28
CA PRO A 44 8.52 -14.57 -11.79
C PRO A 44 7.28 -14.59 -12.70
N GLY A 45 6.98 -15.73 -13.32
CA GLY A 45 5.78 -15.89 -14.16
C GLY A 45 4.49 -16.05 -13.36
N HIS A 46 4.57 -16.30 -12.05
CA HIS A 46 3.42 -16.62 -11.22
C HIS A 46 2.89 -15.37 -10.48
N MET A 47 2.24 -14.50 -11.26
CA MET A 47 1.62 -13.28 -10.77
C MET A 47 0.19 -13.56 -10.27
N LYS A 48 -0.10 -13.21 -9.01
CA LYS A 48 -1.48 -13.23 -8.50
C LYS A 48 -1.99 -11.81 -8.32
N THR A 49 -3.14 -11.51 -8.90
CA THR A 49 -3.79 -10.19 -8.81
C THR A 49 -5.11 -10.31 -8.06
N PHE A 50 -5.32 -9.40 -7.11
CA PHE A 50 -6.51 -9.30 -6.27
C PHE A 50 -7.09 -7.89 -6.42
N THR A 51 -8.41 -7.78 -6.31
CA THR A 51 -9.12 -6.49 -6.35
C THR A 51 -9.85 -6.30 -5.03
N PHE A 52 -9.75 -5.09 -4.50
CA PHE A 52 -10.37 -4.69 -3.23
C PHE A 52 -11.19 -3.42 -3.41
N ASP A 53 -12.07 -3.11 -2.45
CA ASP A 53 -12.78 -1.83 -2.46
C ASP A 53 -11.80 -0.66 -2.33
N LEU A 54 -10.76 -0.85 -1.50
CA LEU A 54 -9.75 0.16 -1.22
C LEU A 54 -8.36 -0.46 -1.16
N ALA A 55 -7.41 0.11 -1.91
CA ALA A 55 -6.01 -0.28 -1.89
C ALA A 55 -5.11 0.93 -1.64
N TYR A 56 -4.30 0.87 -0.58
CA TYR A 56 -3.45 1.95 -0.12
C TYR A 56 -1.97 1.61 -0.29
N TRP A 57 -1.29 2.40 -1.12
CA TRP A 57 0.16 2.35 -1.24
C TRP A 57 0.81 3.27 -0.22
N SER A 58 1.39 2.71 0.85
CA SER A 58 2.22 3.47 1.81
C SER A 58 3.69 3.09 1.71
N HIS A 59 4.10 2.30 0.72
CA HIS A 59 5.44 1.71 0.66
C HIS A 59 6.54 2.68 0.21
N SER A 60 6.22 3.63 -0.65
CA SER A 60 7.17 4.60 -1.21
C SER A 60 6.50 5.95 -1.54
N GLY A 61 7.29 6.94 -1.97
CA GLY A 61 6.79 8.26 -2.31
C GLY A 61 6.45 9.13 -1.09
N PHE A 62 7.11 8.90 0.05
CA PHE A 62 6.95 9.69 1.25
C PHE A 62 8.23 10.40 1.65
N LEU A 63 8.08 11.47 2.43
CA LEU A 63 9.12 12.15 3.18
C LEU A 63 8.81 11.99 4.67
N LYS A 64 9.85 12.09 5.49
CA LYS A 64 9.69 12.17 6.93
C LYS A 64 9.72 13.65 7.32
N ASP A 65 8.68 14.14 7.98
CA ASP A 65 8.64 15.51 8.47
C ASP A 65 9.46 15.67 9.78
N LYS A 66 9.45 16.89 10.32
CA LYS A 66 10.21 17.26 11.53
C LYS A 66 9.72 16.51 12.78
N ASP A 67 8.45 16.12 12.80
CA ASP A 67 7.80 15.39 13.89
C ASP A 67 7.97 13.87 13.73
N GLY A 68 8.61 13.45 12.64
CA GLY A 68 8.89 12.07 12.33
C GLY A 68 7.74 11.32 11.65
N MET A 69 6.68 12.03 11.25
CA MET A 69 5.56 11.48 10.50
C MET A 69 5.90 11.34 9.03
N LEU A 70 5.32 10.32 8.41
CA LEU A 70 5.48 10.07 6.98
C LEU A 70 4.41 10.84 6.21
N VAL A 71 4.85 11.79 5.39
CA VAL A 71 4.00 12.67 4.56
C VAL A 71 4.29 12.43 3.07
N SER A 72 3.36 12.81 2.20
CA SER A 72 3.52 12.65 0.75
C SER A 72 4.74 13.43 0.23
N ALA A 73 5.57 12.80 -0.61
CA ALA A 73 6.76 13.43 -1.19
C ALA A 73 6.49 14.43 -2.32
N GLY A 74 5.22 14.63 -2.71
CA GLY A 74 4.84 15.58 -3.76
C GLY A 74 3.42 15.37 -4.26
N SER A 75 2.99 16.21 -5.22
CA SER A 75 1.65 16.19 -5.82
C SER A 75 1.33 14.87 -6.55
N ASN A 76 2.33 14.26 -7.19
CA ASN A 76 2.16 13.02 -7.96
C ASN A 76 2.46 11.75 -7.16
N SER A 77 2.66 11.86 -5.85
CA SER A 77 2.94 10.68 -5.03
C SER A 77 1.68 9.84 -4.84
N ARG A 78 1.85 8.53 -5.01
CA ARG A 78 0.83 7.53 -4.69
C ARG A 78 0.73 7.22 -3.19
N TYR A 79 1.52 7.90 -2.36
CA TYR A 79 1.58 7.66 -0.93
C TYR A 79 0.24 7.92 -0.23
N ALA A 80 -0.22 6.93 0.53
CA ALA A 80 -1.34 7.05 1.44
C ALA A 80 -0.83 7.14 2.88
N GLY A 81 -0.94 8.35 3.47
CA GLY A 81 -0.65 8.59 4.88
C GLY A 81 -1.71 8.01 5.82
N GLN A 82 -1.45 8.07 7.12
CA GLN A 82 -2.34 7.49 8.14
C GLN A 82 -3.76 8.06 8.07
N VAL A 83 -3.90 9.38 7.99
CA VAL A 83 -5.22 10.06 7.90
C VAL A 83 -6.03 9.56 6.71
N LYS A 84 -5.40 9.45 5.53
CA LYS A 84 -6.05 8.98 4.30
C LYS A 84 -6.49 7.52 4.37
N CYS A 85 -5.73 6.67 5.06
CA CYS A 85 -6.07 5.26 5.26
C CYS A 85 -7.23 5.10 6.25
N ILE A 86 -7.19 5.83 7.37
CA ILE A 86 -8.17 5.72 8.45
C ILE A 86 -9.52 6.29 8.02
N GLN A 87 -9.54 7.48 7.44
CA GLN A 87 -10.79 8.20 7.14
C GLN A 87 -11.60 7.61 5.98
N ARG A 88 -11.01 6.71 5.19
CA ARG A 88 -11.69 6.08 4.06
C ARG A 88 -12.01 4.60 4.31
N ALA A 89 -11.47 4.02 5.38
CA ALA A 89 -11.74 2.63 5.75
C ALA A 89 -12.96 2.48 6.69
N ILE A 90 -13.45 3.58 7.27
CA ILE A 90 -14.60 3.64 8.18
C ILE A 90 -15.73 4.41 7.49
#